data_AF-C7R8M1-F1
#
_entry.id   AF-C7R8M1-F1
#
_cell.length_a   1.000
_cell.length_b   1.000
_cell.length_c   1.000
_cell.angle_alpha   90.00
_cell.angle_beta   90.00
_cell.angle_gamma   90.00
#
_symmetry.space_group_name_H-M   'P 1'
#
loop_
_entity.id
_entity.type
_entity.pdbx_description
1 polymer ?
#
loop_
_entity_poly.entity_id
_entity_poly.type
_entity_poly.pdbx_seq_one_letter_code
_entity_poly.pdbx_strand_id
1 'polypeptide(L)'
;MPEINYFAVVVAALLSFAIGGLWYSPLLFGRMWLEEMQLKAEDIKQKPSVFILSFTFSVIAVFIVADLLGPKPELINALTISGLIGALVFLGLGITYQFSNRTLRHLLIDGGYHILQFTMFGLILGSWH
;
A
#
# COMPACT_ATOMS: atom_id res chain seq x y z
N MET A 1 -10.93 26.98 -7.79
CA MET A 1 -10.04 26.24 -6.86
C MET A 1 -9.48 25.09 -7.66
N PRO A 2 -8.18 24.81 -7.66
CA PRO A 2 -7.68 23.66 -8.42
C PRO A 2 -8.30 22.41 -7.79
N GLU A 3 -9.05 21.66 -8.60
CA GLU A 3 -9.80 20.48 -8.14
C GLU A 3 -8.88 19.26 -8.13
N ILE A 4 -9.14 18.33 -7.22
CA ILE A 4 -8.40 17.07 -7.15
C ILE A 4 -8.55 16.35 -8.49
N ASN A 5 -7.42 15.88 -9.05
CA ASN A 5 -7.42 15.08 -10.27
C ASN A 5 -7.92 13.65 -9.96
N TYR A 6 -9.24 13.45 -10.05
CA TYR A 6 -9.86 12.15 -9.81
C TYR A 6 -9.34 11.04 -10.73
N PHE A 7 -8.87 11.37 -11.94
CA PHE A 7 -8.25 10.40 -12.83
C PHE A 7 -6.91 9.90 -12.27
N ALA A 8 -6.07 10.81 -11.76
CA ALA A 8 -4.82 10.44 -11.09
C ALA A 8 -5.06 9.57 -9.84
N VAL A 9 -6.11 9.86 -9.07
CA VAL A 9 -6.53 9.05 -7.91
C VAL A 9 -6.87 7.61 -8.33
N VAL A 10 -7.67 7.43 -9.38
CA VAL A 10 -8.04 6.10 -9.88
C VAL A 10 -6.81 5.34 -10.42
N VAL A 11 -5.95 6.01 -11.19
CA VAL A 11 -4.71 5.40 -11.69
C VAL A 11 -3.78 5.01 -10.55
N ALA A 12 -3.65 5.86 -9.54
CA ALA A 12 -2.85 5.57 -8.34
C ALA A 12 -3.38 4.36 -7.58
N ALA A 13 -4.69 4.25 -7.39
CA ALA A 13 -5.31 3.09 -6.77
C ALA A 13 -5.06 1.80 -7.58
N LEU A 14 -5.22 1.84 -8.90
CA LEU A 14 -5.03 0.67 -9.77
C LEU A 14 -3.57 0.19 -9.77
N LEU A 15 -2.61 1.09 -9.97
CA LEU A 15 -1.20 0.73 -10.07
C LEU A 15 -0.62 0.28 -8.73
N SER A 16 -0.99 0.94 -7.63
CA SER A 16 -0.59 0.50 -6.28
C SER A 16 -1.24 -0.83 -5.90
N PHE A 17 -2.49 -1.10 -6.29
CA PHE A 17 -3.11 -2.39 -6.03
C PHE A 17 -2.45 -3.52 -6.84
N ALA A 18 -2.13 -3.25 -8.11
CA ALA A 18 -1.37 -4.17 -8.95
C ALA A 18 0.02 -4.47 -8.37
N ILE A 19 0.70 -3.46 -7.81
CA ILE A 19 2.00 -3.67 -7.15
C ILE A 19 1.87 -4.56 -5.91
N GLY A 20 0.75 -4.49 -5.18
CA GLY A 20 0.44 -5.43 -4.10
C GLY A 20 0.33 -6.87 -4.59
N GLY A 21 -0.36 -7.10 -5.70
CA GLY A 21 -0.42 -8.41 -6.35
C GLY A 21 0.97 -8.95 -6.71
N LEU A 22 1.85 -8.09 -7.22
CA LEU A 22 3.24 -8.45 -7.52
C LEU A 22 4.07 -8.71 -6.26
N TRP A 23 3.93 -7.89 -5.22
CA TRP A 23 4.65 -8.00 -3.94
C TRP A 23 4.42 -9.34 -3.26
N TYR A 24 3.17 -9.79 -3.21
CA TYR A 24 2.76 -11.06 -2.62
C TYR A 24 2.76 -12.23 -3.62
N SER A 25 3.30 -12.03 -4.83
CA SER A 25 3.45 -13.11 -5.80
C SER A 25 4.62 -14.05 -5.45
N PRO A 26 4.67 -15.27 -6.02
CA PRO A 26 5.81 -16.17 -5.86
C PRO A 26 7.14 -15.63 -6.38
N LEU A 27 7.12 -14.57 -7.21
CA LEU A 27 8.32 -13.94 -7.78
C LEU A 27 9.04 -13.02 -6.78
N LEU A 28 8.28 -12.39 -5.88
CA LEU A 28 8.80 -11.49 -4.84
C LEU A 28 8.69 -12.14 -3.46
N PHE A 29 7.83 -11.62 -2.58
CA PHE A 29 7.80 -11.99 -1.16
C PHE A 29 6.73 -13.02 -0.82
N GLY A 30 5.89 -13.45 -1.76
CA GLY A 30 4.75 -14.32 -1.50
C GLY A 30 5.09 -15.65 -0.83
N ARG A 31 6.20 -16.31 -1.24
CA ARG A 31 6.63 -17.57 -0.60
C ARG A 31 7.04 -17.36 0.85
N MET A 32 7.79 -16.29 1.12
CA MET A 32 8.23 -15.93 2.45
C MET A 32 7.06 -15.54 3.35
N TRP A 33 6.08 -14.81 2.80
CA TRP A 33 4.86 -14.45 3.50
C TRP A 33 4.04 -15.68 3.90
N LEU A 34 3.90 -16.67 3.01
CA LEU A 34 3.22 -17.94 3.31
C LEU A 34 3.90 -18.70 4.45
N GLU A 35 5.24 -18.75 4.48
CA GLU A 35 6.01 -19.36 5.57
C GLU A 35 5.76 -18.65 6.92
N GLU A 36 5.78 -17.32 6.94
CA GLU A 36 5.49 -16.51 8.14
C GLU A 36 4.05 -16.67 8.60
N MET A 37 3.15 -16.99 7.67
CA MET A 37 1.75 -17.28 7.95
C MET A 37 1.50 -18.73 8.34
N GLN A 38 2.50 -19.61 8.20
CA GLN A 38 2.37 -21.07 8.36
C GLN A 38 1.27 -21.67 7.48
N LEU A 39 1.09 -21.10 6.28
CA LEU A 39 0.11 -21.53 5.29
C LEU A 39 0.82 -22.11 4.07
N LYS A 40 0.15 -23.04 3.38
CA LYS A 40 0.56 -23.47 2.04
C LYS A 40 -0.21 -22.69 0.98
N ALA A 41 0.31 -22.69 -0.24
CA ALA A 41 -0.34 -21.99 -1.36
C ALA A 41 -1.76 -22.53 -1.62
N GLU A 42 -1.99 -23.83 -1.39
CA GLU A 42 -3.29 -24.47 -1.58
C GLU A 42 -4.32 -24.06 -0.52
N ASP A 43 -3.86 -23.55 0.63
CA ASP A 43 -4.70 -23.06 1.72
C ASP A 43 -5.28 -21.67 1.40
N ILE A 44 -4.66 -20.93 0.46
CA ILE A 44 -5.11 -19.60 0.05
C ILE A 44 -6.32 -19.73 -0.89
N LYS A 45 -7.52 -19.64 -0.31
CA LYS A 45 -8.79 -19.57 -1.05
C LYS A 45 -9.49 -18.26 -0.75
N GLN A 46 -9.02 -17.18 -1.37
CA GLN A 46 -9.61 -15.86 -1.19
C GLN A 46 -10.89 -15.70 -2.01
N LYS A 47 -11.92 -15.15 -1.37
CA LYS A 47 -13.17 -14.79 -2.07
C LYS A 47 -12.93 -13.52 -2.91
N PRO A 48 -13.61 -13.34 -4.06
CA PRO A 48 -13.53 -12.11 -4.85
C PRO A 48 -13.82 -10.84 -4.03
N SER A 49 -14.68 -10.95 -3.01
CA SER A 49 -15.00 -9.85 -2.08
C SER A 49 -13.78 -9.29 -1.34
N VAL A 50 -12.77 -10.12 -1.05
CA VAL A 50 -11.54 -9.67 -0.38
C VAL A 50 -10.79 -8.69 -1.29
N PHE A 51 -10.60 -9.05 -2.56
CA PHE A 51 -9.94 -8.18 -3.53
C PHE A 51 -10.71 -6.88 -3.79
N ILE A 52 -12.04 -6.96 -3.91
CA ILE A 52 -12.90 -5.78 -4.10
C ILE A 52 -12.79 -4.84 -2.89
N LEU A 53 -12.84 -5.38 -1.67
CA LEU A 53 -12.76 -4.58 -0.46
C LEU A 53 -11.36 -3.98 -0.28
N SER A 54 -10.30 -4.75 -0.51
CA SER A 54 -8.92 -4.27 -0.46
C SER A 54 -8.66 -3.16 -1.50
N PHE A 55 -9.18 -3.31 -2.72
CA PHE A 55 -9.10 -2.26 -3.73
C PHE A 55 -9.86 -1.01 -3.29
N THR A 56 -11.05 -1.18 -2.72
CA THR A 56 -11.86 -0.06 -2.18
C THR A 56 -11.10 0.69 -1.08
N PHE A 57 -10.45 -0.01 -0.15
CA PHE A 57 -9.60 0.63 0.86
C PHE A 57 -8.41 1.37 0.22
N SER A 58 -7.81 0.82 -0.83
CA SER A 58 -6.74 1.50 -1.58
C SER A 58 -7.23 2.80 -2.23
N VAL A 59 -8.43 2.80 -2.82
CA VAL A 59 -9.06 4.01 -3.40
C VAL A 59 -9.31 5.07 -2.32
N ILE A 60 -9.87 4.67 -1.18
CA ILE A 60 -10.12 5.58 -0.06
C ILE A 60 -8.81 6.15 0.48
N ALA A 61 -7.79 5.31 0.67
CA ALA A 61 -6.48 5.74 1.16
C ALA A 61 -5.83 6.76 0.24
N VAL A 62 -5.81 6.51 -1.08
CA VAL A 62 -5.21 7.45 -2.02
C VAL A 62 -6.00 8.75 -2.18
N PHE A 63 -7.33 8.70 -2.02
CA PHE A 63 -8.15 9.90 -1.97
C PHE A 63 -7.79 10.79 -0.77
N ILE A 64 -7.64 10.20 0.42
CA ILE A 64 -7.19 10.92 1.62
C ILE A 64 -5.80 11.53 1.41
N VAL A 65 -4.87 10.79 0.79
CA VAL A 65 -3.53 11.30 0.46
C VAL A 65 -3.61 12.46 -0.54
N ALA A 66 -4.45 12.35 -1.58
CA ALA A 66 -4.64 13.41 -2.57
C ALA A 66 -5.23 14.69 -1.94
N ASP A 67 -6.19 14.55 -1.02
CA ASP A 67 -6.75 15.67 -0.27
C ASP A 67 -5.69 16.36 0.62
N LEU A 68 -4.88 15.56 1.33
CA LEU A 68 -3.79 16.06 2.17
C LEU A 68 -2.69 16.79 1.37
N LEU A 69 -2.37 16.28 0.19
CA LEU A 69 -1.35 16.85 -0.70
C LEU A 69 -1.85 18.10 -1.46
N GLY A 70 -3.16 18.21 -1.63
CA GLY A 70 -3.78 19.21 -2.49
C GLY A 70 -3.69 18.87 -3.98
N PRO A 71 -4.21 19.74 -4.85
CA PRO A 71 -4.51 19.41 -6.24
C PRO A 71 -3.31 19.36 -7.19
N LYS A 72 -2.20 20.01 -6.84
CA LYS A 72 -0.97 20.05 -7.66
C LYS A 72 0.27 19.99 -6.76
N PRO A 73 0.50 18.86 -6.07
CA PRO A 73 1.63 18.74 -5.18
C PRO A 73 2.93 18.61 -5.99
N GLU A 74 3.96 19.34 -5.60
CA GLU A 74 5.32 19.11 -6.10
C GLU A 74 5.74 17.65 -5.87
N LEU A 75 6.36 17.01 -6.87
CA LEU A 75 6.67 15.57 -6.85
C LEU A 75 7.44 15.13 -5.60
N ILE A 76 8.47 15.88 -5.22
CA ILE A 76 9.31 15.56 -4.05
C ILE A 76 8.50 15.65 -2.75
N ASN A 77 7.61 16.64 -2.65
CA ASN A 77 6.73 16.79 -1.49
C ASN A 77 5.72 15.63 -1.42
N ALA A 78 5.12 15.27 -2.56
CA ALA A 78 4.20 14.15 -2.67
C ALA A 78 4.84 12.82 -2.25
N LEU A 79 6.06 12.54 -2.75
CA LEU A 79 6.85 11.36 -2.38
C LEU A 79 7.19 11.35 -0.89
N THR A 80 7.65 12.48 -0.35
CA THR A 80 8.07 12.59 1.05
C THR A 80 6.91 12.36 2.01
N ILE A 81 5.80 13.10 1.84
CA ILE A 81 4.63 12.99 2.71
C ILE A 81 4.04 11.59 2.61
N SER A 82 3.84 11.06 1.41
CA SER A 82 3.24 9.74 1.24
C SER A 82 4.15 8.62 1.77
N GLY A 83 5.46 8.71 1.52
CA GLY A 83 6.44 7.78 2.09
C GLY A 83 6.46 7.79 3.62
N LEU A 84 6.37 8.97 4.25
CA LEU A 84 6.25 9.10 5.71
C LEU A 84 4.95 8.49 6.26
N ILE A 85 3.83 8.63 5.54
CA ILE A 85 2.58 7.94 5.91
C ILE A 85 2.77 6.43 5.84
N GLY A 86 3.37 5.91 4.77
CA GLY A 86 3.71 4.49 4.67
C GLY A 86 4.61 4.01 5.80
N ALA A 87 5.61 4.81 6.19
CA ALA A 87 6.48 4.52 7.33
C ALA A 87 5.72 4.53 8.67
N LEU A 88 4.75 5.43 8.84
CA LEU A 88 3.89 5.45 10.02
C LEU A 88 3.03 4.18 10.11
N VAL A 89 2.48 3.71 8.98
CA VAL A 89 1.74 2.43 8.92
C VAL A 89 2.66 1.27 9.26
N PHE A 90 3.89 1.23 8.71
CA PHE A 90 4.91 0.24 9.07
C PHE A 90 5.15 0.21 10.58
N LEU A 91 5.34 1.37 11.22
CA LEU A 91 5.60 1.44 12.66
C LEU A 91 4.37 1.02 13.48
N GLY A 92 3.16 1.38 13.05
CA GLY A 92 1.92 0.93 13.69
C GLY A 92 1.73 -0.59 13.64
N LEU A 93 2.02 -1.20 12.48
CA LEU A 93 2.09 -2.65 12.35
C LEU A 93 3.17 -3.24 13.27
N GLY A 94 4.35 -2.62 13.31
CA GLY A 94 5.45 -3.04 14.18
C GLY A 94 5.03 -3.10 15.65
N ILE A 95 4.35 -2.07 16.17
CA ILE A 95 3.81 -2.07 17.53
C ILE A 95 2.87 -3.26 17.74
N THR A 96 1.91 -3.46 16.83
CA THR A 96 0.91 -4.55 16.95
C THR A 96 1.55 -5.94 16.80
N TYR A 97 2.61 -6.06 16.00
CA TYR A 97 3.31 -7.30 15.72
C TYR A 97 4.07 -7.80 16.95
N GLN A 98 4.59 -6.90 17.79
CA GLN A 98 5.19 -7.28 19.07
C GLN A 98 4.17 -7.90 20.03
N PHE A 99 2.95 -7.36 20.07
CA PHE A 99 1.89 -7.91 20.92
C PHE A 99 1.26 -9.19 20.36
N SER A 100 1.43 -9.45 19.06
CA SER A 100 0.90 -10.64 18.39
C SER A 100 1.97 -11.71 18.09
N ASN A 101 3.18 -11.58 18.66
CA ASN A 101 4.31 -12.49 18.47
C ASN A 101 4.62 -12.77 16.99
N ARG A 102 4.48 -11.76 16.13
CA ARG A 102 4.86 -11.84 14.73
C ARG A 102 6.35 -11.52 14.57
N THR A 103 7.00 -12.15 13.60
CA THR A 103 8.43 -11.97 13.39
C THR A 103 8.74 -10.64 12.72
N LEU A 104 9.99 -10.19 12.84
CA LEU A 104 10.49 -9.03 12.08
C LEU A 104 10.40 -9.27 10.56
N ARG A 105 10.59 -10.52 10.10
CA ARG A 105 10.46 -10.86 8.68
C ARG A 105 9.04 -10.63 8.19
N HIS A 106 8.03 -11.02 8.96
CA HIS A 106 6.63 -10.74 8.64
C HIS A 106 6.37 -9.23 8.59
N LEU A 107 6.88 -8.46 9.56
CA LEU A 107 6.76 -7.01 9.57
C LEU A 107 7.39 -6.36 8.33
N LEU A 108 8.59 -6.79 7.94
CA LEU A 108 9.28 -6.25 6.77
C LEU A 108 8.51 -6.52 5.47
N ILE A 109 7.79 -7.64 5.39
CA ILE A 109 6.96 -7.96 4.23
C ILE A 109 5.70 -7.09 4.21
N ASP A 110 4.91 -7.08 5.29
CA ASP A 110 3.62 -6.39 5.31
C ASP A 110 3.74 -4.88 5.48
N GLY A 111 4.60 -4.45 6.41
CA GLY A 111 4.89 -3.02 6.58
C GLY A 111 5.65 -2.46 5.39
N GLY A 112 6.61 -3.22 4.83
CA GLY A 112 7.38 -2.79 3.66
C GLY A 112 6.49 -2.60 2.43
N TYR A 113 5.48 -3.45 2.26
CA TYR A 113 4.43 -3.26 1.26
C TYR A 113 3.75 -1.90 1.41
N HIS A 114 3.34 -1.50 2.62
CA HIS A 114 2.67 -0.21 2.82
C HIS A 114 3.61 0.98 2.56
N ILE A 115 4.89 0.90 2.91
CA ILE A 115 5.86 1.94 2.53
C ILE A 115 5.89 2.10 1.00
N LEU A 116 6.01 0.99 0.26
CA LEU A 116 6.00 1.02 -1.20
C LEU A 116 4.66 1.55 -1.75
N GLN A 117 3.54 1.03 -1.26
CA GLN A 117 2.19 1.38 -1.71
C GLN A 117 1.93 2.88 -1.58
N PHE A 118 2.22 3.46 -0.41
CA PHE A 118 2.02 4.89 -0.21
C PHE A 118 3.04 5.73 -0.98
N THR A 119 4.29 5.28 -1.12
CA THR A 119 5.27 5.96 -2.00
C THR A 119 4.78 6.00 -3.44
N MET A 120 4.14 4.92 -3.93
CA MET A 120 3.52 4.89 -5.27
C MET A 120 2.35 5.87 -5.40
N PHE A 121 1.55 6.08 -4.34
CA PHE A 121 0.55 7.15 -4.34
C PHE A 121 1.19 8.52 -4.56
N GLY A 122 2.23 8.84 -3.79
CA GLY A 122 2.95 10.11 -3.91
C GLY A 122 3.59 10.29 -5.28
N LEU A 123 4.21 9.23 -5.83
CA LEU A 123 4.80 9.24 -7.17
C LEU A 123 3.76 9.60 -8.23
N ILE A 124 2.61 8.93 -8.21
CA ILE A 124 1.57 9.09 -9.21
C ILE A 124 0.90 10.46 -9.07
N LEU A 125 0.44 10.81 -7.87
CA LEU A 125 -0.21 12.10 -7.63
C LEU A 125 0.72 13.29 -7.92
N GLY A 126 2.00 13.18 -7.56
CA GLY A 126 3.01 14.21 -7.81
C GLY A 126 3.49 14.28 -9.26
N SER A 127 3.25 13.26 -10.09
CA SER A 127 3.63 13.28 -11.51
C SER A 127 2.51 13.80 -12.43
N TRP A 128 1.29 13.93 -11.89
CA TRP A 128 0.11 14.40 -12.62
C TRP A 128 -0.18 15.87 -12.29
N HIS A 129 0.62 16.77 -12.87
CA HIS A 129 0.45 18.24 -12.76
C HIS A 129 -0.61 18.83 -13.72
#